data_AF-A0AAW5WRR6-F1
#
_entry.id   AF-A0AAW5WRR6-F1
#
_cell.length_a   1.000
_cell.length_b   1.000
_cell.length_c   1.000
_cell.angle_alpha   90.00
_cell.angle_beta   90.00
_cell.angle_gamma   90.00
#
_symmetry.space_group_name_H-M   'P 1'
#
loop_
_entity.id
_entity.type
_entity.pdbx_description
1 polymer ?
#
loop_
_entity_poly.entity_id
_entity_poly.type
_entity_poly.pdbx_seq_one_letter_code
_entity_poly.pdbx_strand_id
1 'polypeptide(L)'
;MTNLTEFKRWENGISRMHFPKWEELPSLGLYVDQVAAVINEYLTSLGMEPLTKSMINNYVKKKTIQAPIKKKYAVNQIVDLLLIGFFKNTFTINDIRQGILQITAKDYPK
;
A
#
# COMPACT_ATOMS: atom_id res chain seq x y z
N MET A 1 -7.54 17.10 -28.03
CA MET A 1 -8.72 17.08 -27.14
C MET A 1 -8.68 15.94 -26.11
N THR A 2 -7.99 14.82 -26.38
CA THR A 2 -7.88 13.64 -25.48
C THR A 2 -7.32 13.96 -24.09
N ASN A 3 -6.26 14.78 -24.03
CA ASN A 3 -5.53 15.08 -22.79
C ASN A 3 -6.37 15.82 -21.73
N LEU A 4 -7.27 16.71 -22.13
CA LEU A 4 -8.10 17.49 -21.19
C LEU A 4 -9.21 16.62 -20.57
N THR A 5 -9.78 15.70 -21.35
CA THR A 5 -10.80 14.76 -20.88
C THR A 5 -10.20 13.73 -19.92
N GLU A 6 -9.01 13.22 -20.23
CA GLU A 6 -8.26 12.32 -19.35
C GLU A 6 -7.86 13.00 -18.04
N PHE A 7 -7.34 14.24 -18.12
CA PHE A 7 -7.02 15.04 -16.93
C PHE A 7 -8.24 15.28 -16.05
N LYS A 8 -9.38 15.69 -16.63
CA LYS A 8 -10.63 15.88 -15.85
C LYS A 8 -11.16 14.58 -15.26
N ARG A 9 -10.99 13.44 -15.93
CA ARG A 9 -11.38 12.13 -15.39
C ARG A 9 -10.52 11.77 -14.18
N TRP A 10 -9.21 11.99 -14.28
CA TRP A 10 -8.27 11.79 -13.18
C TRP A 10 -8.56 12.73 -11.99
N GLU A 11 -8.77 14.02 -12.26
CA GLU A 11 -9.12 15.04 -11.25
C GLU A 11 -10.39 14.67 -10.49
N ASN A 12 -11.43 14.22 -11.21
CA ASN A 12 -12.67 13.73 -10.60
C ASN A 12 -12.48 12.44 -9.80
N GLY A 13 -11.52 11.59 -10.18
CA GLY A 13 -11.17 10.37 -9.45
C GLY A 13 -10.49 10.68 -8.12
N ILE A 14 -9.48 11.55 -8.15
CA ILE A 14 -8.77 11.99 -6.94
C ILE A 14 -9.70 12.75 -5.99
N SER A 15 -10.58 13.61 -6.51
CA SER A 15 -11.50 14.40 -5.67
C SER A 15 -12.49 13.55 -4.87
N ARG A 16 -12.72 12.29 -5.27
CA ARG A 16 -13.59 11.33 -4.56
C ARG A 16 -12.80 10.29 -3.77
N MET A 17 -11.48 10.31 -3.87
CA MET A 17 -10.65 9.33 -3.18
C MET A 17 -10.60 9.64 -1.69
N HIS A 18 -10.92 8.61 -0.91
CA HIS A 18 -10.71 8.58 0.52
C HIS A 18 -9.52 7.68 0.83
N PHE A 19 -8.45 8.25 1.38
CA PHE A 19 -7.34 7.44 1.90
C PHE A 19 -7.74 6.87 3.26
N PRO A 20 -7.46 5.58 3.51
CA PRO A 20 -7.89 4.95 4.74
C PRO A 20 -7.16 5.58 5.91
N LYS A 21 -7.91 5.97 6.93
CA LYS A 21 -7.35 6.22 8.25
C LYS A 21 -6.91 4.91 8.88
N TRP A 22 -6.07 5.00 9.90
CA TRP A 22 -5.58 3.82 10.60
C TRP A 22 -6.72 2.96 11.17
N GLU A 23 -7.76 3.59 11.73
CA GLU A 23 -8.89 2.88 12.35
C GLU A 23 -9.84 2.23 11.32
N GLU A 24 -9.75 2.66 10.06
CA GLU A 24 -10.55 2.13 8.95
C GLU A 24 -9.88 0.90 8.32
N LEU A 25 -8.60 0.65 8.63
CA LEU A 25 -7.89 -0.53 8.16
C LEU A 25 -8.30 -1.79 8.96
N PRO A 26 -8.34 -2.97 8.32
CA PRO A 26 -8.76 -4.20 8.98
C PRO A 26 -7.89 -4.55 10.20
N SER A 27 -8.48 -4.49 11.39
CA SER A 27 -7.82 -4.82 12.66
C SER A 27 -7.57 -6.33 12.81
N LEU A 28 -8.42 -7.16 12.20
CA LEU A 28 -8.21 -8.61 12.14
C LEU A 28 -7.12 -8.94 11.12
N GLY A 29 -6.20 -9.84 11.52
CA GLY A 29 -5.15 -10.30 10.62
C GLY A 29 -5.71 -10.97 9.35
N LEU A 30 -5.22 -10.53 8.19
CA LEU A 30 -5.70 -10.93 6.87
C LEU A 30 -4.78 -11.92 6.17
N TYR A 31 -5.32 -12.83 5.36
CA TYR A 31 -4.50 -13.65 4.46
C TYR A 31 -4.02 -12.83 3.26
N VAL A 32 -2.92 -13.25 2.63
CA VAL A 32 -2.25 -12.51 1.55
C VAL A 32 -3.18 -12.12 0.38
N ASP A 33 -4.15 -12.95 0.03
CA ASP A 33 -5.08 -12.65 -1.06
C ASP A 33 -6.06 -11.52 -0.67
N GLN A 34 -6.46 -11.47 0.60
CA GLN A 34 -7.29 -10.39 1.16
C GLN A 34 -6.48 -9.10 1.28
N VAL A 35 -5.22 -9.18 1.70
CA VAL A 35 -4.30 -8.04 1.74
C VAL A 35 -4.13 -7.43 0.36
N ALA A 36 -3.87 -8.26 -0.66
CA ALA A 36 -3.76 -7.81 -2.04
C ALA A 36 -5.04 -7.12 -2.52
N ALA A 37 -6.22 -7.67 -2.20
CA ALA A 37 -7.50 -7.06 -2.55
C ALA A 37 -7.65 -5.66 -1.93
N VAL A 38 -7.40 -5.52 -0.62
CA VAL A 38 -7.49 -4.23 0.10
C VAL A 38 -6.54 -3.20 -0.49
N ILE A 39 -5.26 -3.54 -0.68
CA ILE A 39 -4.27 -2.59 -1.20
C ILE A 39 -4.61 -2.17 -2.63
N ASN A 40 -5.01 -3.13 -3.47
CA ASN A 40 -5.26 -2.87 -4.88
C ASN A 40 -6.53 -2.03 -5.11
N GLU A 41 -7.49 -2.04 -4.19
CA GLU A 41 -8.62 -1.10 -4.21
C GLU A 41 -8.12 0.36 -4.23
N TYR A 42 -7.16 0.70 -3.37
CA TYR A 42 -6.57 2.05 -3.33
C TYR A 42 -5.66 2.33 -4.53
N LEU A 43 -4.79 1.39 -4.91
CA LEU A 43 -3.85 1.60 -6.02
C LEU A 43 -4.58 1.78 -7.36
N THR A 44 -5.54 0.92 -7.66
CA THR A 44 -6.27 1.00 -8.94
C THR A 44 -7.15 2.23 -9.02
N SER A 45 -7.70 2.68 -7.90
CA SER A 45 -8.45 3.95 -7.82
C SER A 45 -7.59 5.18 -8.13
N LEU A 46 -6.26 5.11 -7.91
CA LEU A 46 -5.28 6.12 -8.33
C LEU A 46 -4.72 5.90 -9.75
N GLY A 47 -5.15 4.86 -10.45
CA GLY A 47 -4.54 4.46 -11.73
C GLY A 47 -3.11 3.92 -11.57
N MET A 48 -2.73 3.48 -10.37
CA MET A 48 -1.42 2.90 -10.10
C MET A 48 -1.41 1.39 -10.31
N GLU A 49 -0.25 0.84 -10.66
CA GLU A 49 -0.08 -0.60 -10.86
C GLU A 49 -0.34 -1.38 -9.56
N PRO A 50 -1.18 -2.44 -9.60
CA PRO A 50 -1.51 -3.25 -8.45
C PRO A 50 -0.30 -4.06 -7.95
N LEU A 51 -0.32 -4.41 -6.66
CA LEU A 51 0.60 -5.40 -6.11
C LEU A 51 0.07 -6.82 -6.32
N THR A 52 0.92 -7.68 -6.87
CA THR A 52 0.60 -9.11 -6.99
C THR A 52 0.93 -9.85 -5.68
N LYS A 53 0.27 -10.99 -5.47
CA LYS A 53 0.62 -11.94 -4.38
C LYS A 53 2.10 -12.30 -4.37
N SER A 54 2.69 -12.48 -5.56
CA SER A 54 4.12 -12.77 -5.71
C SER A 54 5.00 -11.62 -5.22
N MET A 55 4.66 -10.37 -5.56
CA MET A 55 5.36 -9.19 -5.07
C MET A 55 5.29 -9.08 -3.54
N ILE A 56 4.10 -9.25 -2.96
CA ILE A 56 3.93 -9.24 -1.49
C ILE A 56 4.80 -10.31 -0.84
N ASN A 57 4.77 -11.53 -1.35
CA ASN A 57 5.62 -12.61 -0.85
C ASN A 57 7.12 -12.31 -1.02
N ASN A 58 7.51 -11.65 -2.10
CA ASN A 58 8.90 -11.24 -2.34
C ASN A 58 9.35 -10.16 -1.34
N TYR A 59 8.47 -9.23 -0.97
CA TYR A 59 8.77 -8.24 0.07
C TYR A 59 8.95 -8.88 1.45
N VAL A 60 8.19 -9.93 1.76
CA VAL A 60 8.42 -10.73 2.98
C VAL A 60 9.76 -11.46 2.91
N LYS A 61 10.04 -12.17 1.81
CA LYS A 61 11.29 -12.94 1.62
C LYS A 61 12.54 -12.06 1.70
N LYS A 62 12.48 -10.86 1.12
CA LYS A 62 13.56 -9.86 1.15
C LYS A 62 13.61 -9.07 2.45
N LYS A 63 12.75 -9.38 3.42
CA LYS A 63 12.61 -8.66 4.71
C LYS A 63 12.34 -7.16 4.51
N THR A 64 11.74 -6.77 3.39
CA THR A 64 11.29 -5.40 3.12
C THR A 64 10.14 -5.03 4.04
N ILE A 65 9.27 -6.00 4.34
CA ILE A 65 8.22 -5.91 5.35
C ILE A 65 8.37 -7.04 6.36
N GLN A 66 7.75 -6.91 7.54
CA GLN A 66 7.73 -7.99 8.52
C GLN A 66 6.98 -9.21 7.99
N ALA A 67 7.35 -10.41 8.43
CA ALA A 67 6.67 -11.64 8.04
C ALA A 67 5.29 -11.77 8.73
N PRO A 68 4.27 -12.34 8.05
CA PRO A 68 2.95 -12.52 8.65
C PRO A 68 2.98 -13.56 9.78
N ILE A 69 2.17 -13.34 10.83
CA ILE A 69 2.03 -14.26 11.96
C ILE A 69 0.92 -15.27 11.64
N LYS A 70 1.23 -16.57 11.66
CA LYS A 70 0.26 -17.63 11.29
C LYS A 70 -0.41 -17.37 9.93
N LYS A 71 0.36 -16.89 8.94
CA LYS A 71 -0.08 -16.50 7.59
C LYS A 71 -1.02 -15.28 7.53
N LYS A 72 -1.18 -14.55 8.63
CA LYS A 72 -2.01 -13.37 8.72
C LYS A 72 -1.16 -12.10 8.85
N TYR A 73 -1.51 -11.09 8.05
CA TYR A 73 -0.90 -9.77 8.04
C TYR A 73 -1.70 -8.84 8.94
N ALA A 74 -1.03 -8.13 9.83
CA ALA A 74 -1.61 -7.10 10.68
C ALA A 74 -1.60 -5.72 9.99
N VAL A 75 -2.31 -4.75 10.59
CA VAL A 75 -2.50 -3.38 10.05
C VAL A 75 -1.18 -2.72 9.66
N ASN A 76 -0.14 -2.83 10.50
CA ASN A 76 1.17 -2.27 10.20
C ASN A 76 1.77 -2.80 8.89
N GLN A 77 1.64 -4.10 8.62
CA GLN A 77 2.14 -4.70 7.38
C GLN A 77 1.30 -4.29 6.17
N ILE A 78 0.00 -4.06 6.36
CA ILE A 78 -0.89 -3.54 5.31
C ILE A 78 -0.48 -2.10 4.96
N VAL A 79 -0.17 -1.27 5.96
CA VAL A 79 0.30 0.11 5.78
C VAL A 79 1.65 0.13 5.05
N ASP A 80 2.60 -0.70 5.45
CA ASP A 80 3.89 -0.82 4.75
C ASP A 80 3.69 -1.14 3.26
N LEU A 81 2.78 -2.08 2.96
CA LEU A 81 2.49 -2.48 1.58
C LEU A 81 1.73 -1.40 0.79
N LEU A 82 0.86 -0.62 1.42
CA LEU A 82 0.24 0.56 0.80
C LEU A 82 1.32 1.57 0.40
N LEU A 83 2.24 1.90 1.31
CA LEU A 83 3.35 2.82 1.05
C LEU A 83 4.25 2.31 -0.08
N ILE A 84 4.62 1.02 -0.05
CA ILE A 84 5.37 0.40 -1.16
C ILE A 84 4.58 0.50 -2.46
N GLY A 85 3.27 0.24 -2.44
CA GLY A 85 2.40 0.32 -3.59
C GLY A 85 2.39 1.70 -4.25
N PHE A 86 2.30 2.75 -3.44
CA PHE A 86 2.29 4.15 -3.89
C PHE A 86 3.64 4.60 -4.44
N PHE A 87 4.75 4.16 -3.84
CA PHE A 87 6.08 4.74 -4.11
C PHE A 87 7.00 3.90 -4.99
N LYS A 88 6.71 2.61 -5.23
CA LYS A 88 7.61 1.67 -5.96
C LYS A 88 8.00 2.11 -7.37
N ASN A 89 7.20 2.97 -8.01
CA ASN A 89 7.45 3.45 -9.38
C ASN A 89 8.35 4.70 -9.42
N THR A 90 8.59 5.32 -8.27
CA THR A 90 9.36 6.58 -8.17
C THR A 90 10.61 6.41 -7.34
N PHE A 91 10.56 5.57 -6.30
CA PHE A 91 11.66 5.35 -5.36
C PHE A 91 12.11 3.89 -5.38
N THR A 92 13.37 3.66 -5.00
CA THR A 92 13.84 2.30 -4.80
C THR A 92 13.15 1.68 -3.57
N ILE A 93 12.99 0.36 -3.57
CA ILE A 93 12.41 -0.36 -2.43
C ILE A 93 13.20 -0.11 -1.13
N ASN A 94 14.52 0.10 -1.24
CA ASN A 94 15.35 0.40 -0.09
C ASN A 94 15.03 1.78 0.49
N ASP A 95 14.89 2.81 -0.35
CA ASP A 95 14.59 4.16 0.11
C ASP A 95 13.20 4.23 0.77
N ILE A 96 12.21 3.56 0.19
CA ILE A 96 10.86 3.45 0.77
C ILE A 96 10.95 2.81 2.16
N ARG A 97 11.70 1.70 2.30
CA ARG A 97 11.88 1.03 3.59
C ARG A 97 12.56 1.93 4.61
N GLN A 98 13.60 2.66 4.23
CA GLN A 98 14.27 3.60 5.14
C GLN A 98 13.33 4.71 5.57
N GLY A 99 12.53 5.26 4.65
CA GLY A 99 11.48 6.23 4.96
C GLY A 99 10.48 5.69 5.99
N ILE A 100 9.95 4.48 5.76
CA ILE A 100 9.05 3.77 6.68
C ILE A 100 9.69 3.63 8.06
N LEU A 101 10.96 3.20 8.13
CA LEU A 101 11.67 3.04 9.39
C LEU A 101 11.86 4.37 10.13
N GLN A 102 12.15 5.46 9.41
CA GLN A 102 12.31 6.79 10.02
C GLN A 102 11.01 7.30 10.64
N ILE A 103 9.86 7.10 9.98
CA ILE A 103 8.57 7.54 10.49
C ILE A 103 8.01 6.63 11.61
N THR A 104 8.38 5.33 11.60
CA THR A 104 7.92 4.34 12.60
C THR A 104 8.90 4.11 13.74
N ALA A 105 10.04 4.80 13.75
CA ALA A 105 11.14 4.59 14.71
C ALA A 105 10.72 4.78 16.19
N LYS A 106 9.69 5.59 16.45
CA LYS A 106 9.21 5.88 17.80
C LYS A 106 7.90 5.18 18.14
N ASP A 107 7.03 5.00 17.16
CA ASP A 107 5.83 4.16 17.14
C ASP A 107 5.15 4.33 15.77
N TYR A 108 4.22 3.44 15.39
CA TYR A 108 3.31 3.76 14.29
C TYR A 108 2.39 4.93 14.71
N PRO A 109 2.11 5.90 13.83
CA PRO A 109 1.15 6.96 14.13
C PRO A 109 -0.20 6.29 14.48
N LYS A 110 -0.65 6.50 15.73
CA LYS A 110 -1.96 6.09 16.22
C LYS A 110 -2.98 7.16 15.91
#